data_AF-A0A953RJ90-F1
#
_entry.id   AF-A0A953RJ90-F1
#
_cell.length_a   1.000
_cell.length_b   1.000
_cell.length_c   1.000
_cell.angle_alpha   90.00
_cell.angle_beta   90.00
_cell.angle_gamma   90.00
#
_symmetry.space_group_name_H-M   'P 1'
#
loop_
_entity.id
_entity.type
_entity.pdbx_description
1 polymer ?
#
loop_
_entity_poly.entity_id
_entity_poly.type
_entity_poly.pdbx_seq_one_letter_code
_entity_poly.pdbx_strand_id
1 'polypeptide(L)'
;MEKQEARRVLAVVTDLFFSVKLSDAAKRAGLALEFVKDSKEILEKAKSQPSLIIFDLNYEAVNPLKVITKLKASSETKGISLIGYLSHIQVELKQQAQEAGCDMVLARSAFSQNMPQIFKRHSG
;
A
#
# COMPACT_ATOMS: atom_id res chain seq x y z
N MET A 1 11.94 3.63 -27.13
CA MET A 1 10.76 2.98 -26.51
C MET A 1 11.22 2.39 -25.20
N GLU A 2 11.20 3.18 -24.13
CA GLU A 2 11.38 2.63 -22.79
C GLU A 2 10.23 1.67 -22.55
N LYS A 3 10.54 0.38 -22.38
CA LYS A 3 9.58 -0.57 -21.85
C LYS A 3 9.17 0.00 -20.50
N GLN A 4 8.01 0.64 -20.40
CA GLN A 4 7.41 0.94 -19.12
C GLN A 4 7.12 -0.43 -18.48
N GLU A 5 8.08 -0.92 -17.69
CA GLU A 5 7.83 -2.03 -16.80
C GLU A 5 6.64 -1.62 -15.93
N ALA A 6 5.57 -2.42 -15.97
CA ALA A 6 4.37 -2.14 -15.22
C ALA A 6 4.76 -1.92 -13.76
N ARG A 7 4.55 -0.69 -13.28
CA ARG A 7 4.91 -0.30 -11.92
C ARG A 7 4.20 -1.24 -10.94
N ARG A 8 4.98 -1.92 -10.11
CA ARG A 8 4.47 -2.92 -9.16
C ARG A 8 3.82 -2.21 -7.99
N VAL A 9 2.67 -2.73 -7.58
CA VAL A 9 1.95 -2.27 -6.40
C VAL A 9 1.71 -3.45 -5.50
N LEU A 10 2.10 -3.35 -4.24
CA LEU A 10 1.82 -4.37 -3.25
C LEU A 10 0.61 -3.95 -2.43
N ALA A 11 -0.31 -4.88 -2.18
CA ALA A 11 -1.50 -4.64 -1.38
C ALA A 11 -1.64 -5.69 -0.27
N VAL A 12 -1.67 -5.20 0.96
CA VAL A 12 -1.81 -5.98 2.18
C VAL A 12 -3.19 -5.72 2.75
N VAL A 13 -4.18 -6.45 2.25
CA VAL A 13 -5.58 -6.22 2.58
C VAL A 13 -6.25 -7.50 3.05
N THR A 14 -7.13 -7.37 4.05
CA THR A 14 -7.93 -8.49 4.57
C THR A 14 -9.24 -8.66 3.80
N ASP A 15 -9.77 -7.56 3.26
CA ASP A 15 -11.10 -7.51 2.68
C ASP A 15 -11.10 -7.92 1.21
N LEU A 16 -11.76 -9.05 0.92
CA LEU A 16 -11.85 -9.61 -0.42
C LEU A 16 -12.65 -8.73 -1.40
N PHE A 17 -13.67 -8.01 -0.93
CA PHE A 17 -14.44 -7.12 -1.82
C PHE A 17 -13.60 -5.92 -2.24
N PHE A 18 -12.78 -5.41 -1.32
CA PHE A 18 -11.88 -4.31 -1.59
C PHE A 18 -10.73 -4.73 -2.50
N SER A 19 -10.17 -5.93 -2.32
CA SER A 19 -9.09 -6.45 -3.17
C SER A 19 -9.52 -6.53 -4.63
N VAL A 20 -10.76 -6.96 -4.93
CA VAL A 20 -11.29 -6.97 -6.30
C VAL A 20 -11.33 -5.57 -6.91
N LYS A 21 -11.87 -4.58 -6.17
CA LYS A 21 -11.90 -3.18 -6.63
C LYS A 21 -10.50 -2.62 -6.86
N LEU A 22 -9.57 -2.97 -5.97
CA LEU A 22 -8.17 -2.56 -6.04
C LEU A 22 -7.50 -3.13 -7.30
N SER A 23 -7.67 -4.43 -7.54
CA SER A 23 -7.12 -5.13 -8.70
C SER A 23 -7.65 -4.55 -10.00
N ASP A 24 -8.96 -4.31 -10.06
CA ASP A 24 -9.63 -3.76 -11.22
C ASP A 24 -9.18 -2.30 -11.51
N ALA A 25 -9.03 -1.48 -10.46
CA ALA A 25 -8.47 -0.13 -10.59
C ALA A 25 -7.00 -0.13 -11.02
N ALA A 26 -6.17 -1.00 -10.45
CA ALA A 26 -4.75 -1.12 -10.80
C ALA A 26 -4.57 -1.58 -12.24
N LYS A 27 -5.34 -2.59 -12.66
CA LYS A 27 -5.35 -3.11 -14.02
C LYS A 27 -5.72 -2.03 -15.04
N ARG A 28 -6.75 -1.21 -14.74
CA ARG A 28 -7.10 -0.05 -15.57
C ARG A 28 -5.99 0.99 -15.67
N ALA A 29 -5.20 1.15 -14.61
CA ALA A 29 -4.05 2.06 -14.58
C ALA A 29 -2.77 1.44 -15.19
N GLY A 30 -2.80 0.18 -15.65
CA GLY A 30 -1.61 -0.52 -16.15
C GLY A 30 -0.60 -0.91 -15.06
N LEU A 31 -1.02 -0.95 -13.80
CA LEU A 31 -0.20 -1.31 -12.65
C LEU A 31 -0.27 -2.82 -12.36
N ALA A 32 0.87 -3.40 -11.99
CA ALA A 32 0.95 -4.80 -11.58
C ALA A 32 0.66 -4.91 -10.07
N LEU A 33 -0.62 -5.08 -9.72
CA LEU A 33 -1.05 -5.25 -8.33
C LEU A 33 -0.83 -6.69 -7.86
N GLU A 34 -0.20 -6.83 -6.70
CA GLU A 34 0.02 -8.11 -6.05
C GLU A 34 -0.45 -8.07 -4.60
N PHE A 35 -1.18 -9.11 -4.20
CA PHE A 35 -1.70 -9.22 -2.83
C PHE A 35 -0.75 -10.02 -1.97
N VAL A 36 -0.41 -9.46 -0.81
CA VAL A 36 0.50 -10.10 0.14
C VAL A 36 -0.18 -10.21 1.49
N LYS A 37 -0.11 -11.38 2.10
CA LYS A 37 -0.76 -11.70 3.38
C LYS A 37 0.23 -11.95 4.52
N ASP A 38 1.53 -11.97 4.23
CA ASP A 38 2.56 -12.28 5.21
C ASP A 38 3.59 -11.14 5.31
N SER A 39 3.80 -10.65 6.52
CA SER A 39 4.75 -9.56 6.80
C SER A 39 6.16 -9.78 6.25
N LYS A 40 6.68 -11.02 6.25
CA LYS A 40 8.00 -11.34 5.69
C LYS A 40 7.99 -11.25 4.18
N GLU A 41 6.92 -11.73 3.55
CA GLU A 41 6.77 -11.66 2.10
C GLU A 41 6.69 -10.21 1.60
N ILE A 42 6.05 -9.29 2.35
CA ILE A 42 6.09 -7.86 2.02
C ILE A 42 7.51 -7.32 2.07
N LEU A 43 8.27 -7.64 3.11
CA LEU A 43 9.65 -7.14 3.24
C LEU A 43 10.53 -7.64 2.10
N GLU A 44 10.38 -8.91 1.70
CA GLU A 44 11.10 -9.47 0.56
C GLU A 44 10.68 -8.81 -0.76
N LYS A 45 9.38 -8.67 -1.02
CA LYS A 45 8.87 -8.05 -2.26
C LYS A 45 9.16 -6.56 -2.32
N ALA A 46 9.21 -5.87 -1.19
CA ALA A 46 9.58 -4.46 -1.13
C ALA A 46 11.02 -4.19 -1.59
N LYS A 47 11.94 -5.16 -1.45
CA LYS A 47 13.29 -5.07 -2.03
C LYS A 47 13.29 -4.91 -3.54
N SER A 48 12.23 -5.37 -4.22
CA SER A 48 12.03 -5.13 -5.66
C SER A 48 11.60 -3.70 -6.00
N GLN A 49 11.58 -2.79 -5.02
CA GLN A 49 11.23 -1.37 -5.16
C GLN A 49 9.89 -1.16 -5.90
N PRO A 50 8.77 -1.68 -5.37
CA PRO A 50 7.45 -1.34 -5.91
C PRO A 50 7.22 0.17 -5.83
N SER A 51 6.40 0.69 -6.73
CA SER A 51 6.11 2.12 -6.79
C SER A 51 5.14 2.56 -5.70
N LEU A 52 4.33 1.62 -5.19
CA LEU A 52 3.33 1.88 -4.16
C LEU A 52 3.10 0.61 -3.31
N ILE A 53 2.96 0.78 -2.01
CA ILE A 53 2.53 -0.29 -1.10
C ILE A 53 1.32 0.19 -0.31
N ILE A 54 0.27 -0.62 -0.30
CA ILE A 54 -1.00 -0.33 0.34
C ILE A 54 -1.16 -1.26 1.54
N PHE A 55 -1.36 -0.69 2.72
CA PHE A 55 -1.54 -1.41 3.97
C PHE A 55 -2.95 -1.21 4.53
N ASP A 56 -3.62 -2.31 4.85
CA ASP A 56 -4.74 -2.30 5.76
C ASP A 56 -4.22 -2.18 7.18
N LEU A 57 -4.42 -1.02 7.79
CA LEU A 57 -3.95 -0.76 9.14
C LEU A 57 -4.70 -1.59 10.20
N ASN A 58 -5.85 -2.19 9.86
CA ASN A 58 -6.58 -3.10 10.75
C ASN A 58 -6.13 -4.56 10.60
N TYR A 59 -5.13 -4.83 9.75
CA TYR A 59 -4.65 -6.20 9.56
C TYR A 59 -3.66 -6.60 10.65
N GLU A 60 -4.18 -6.89 11.84
CA GLU A 60 -3.37 -7.25 13.01
C GLU A 60 -2.41 -8.42 12.77
N ALA A 61 -2.82 -9.42 11.98
CA ALA A 61 -1.96 -10.58 11.71
C ALA A 61 -0.63 -10.20 11.02
N VAL A 62 -0.62 -9.15 10.19
CA VAL A 62 0.59 -8.67 9.49
C VAL A 62 1.31 -7.59 10.28
N ASN A 63 0.67 -6.97 11.27
CA ASN A 63 1.20 -5.84 12.04
C ASN A 63 1.75 -4.74 11.11
N PRO A 64 0.88 -4.06 10.34
CA PRO A 64 1.27 -3.12 9.29
C PRO A 64 2.18 -1.99 9.80
N LEU A 65 1.93 -1.48 11.01
CA LEU A 65 2.78 -0.46 11.65
C LEU A 65 4.24 -0.91 11.73
N LYS A 66 4.47 -2.13 12.23
CA LYS A 66 5.82 -2.71 12.37
C LYS A 66 6.48 -2.94 11.02
N VAL A 67 5.70 -3.33 10.00
CA VAL A 67 6.19 -3.51 8.63
C VAL A 67 6.59 -2.16 8.03
N ILE A 68 5.75 -1.14 8.15
CA ILE A 68 6.01 0.23 7.66
C ILE A 68 7.30 0.77 8.28
N THR A 69 7.47 0.66 9.60
CA THR A 69 8.71 1.07 10.28
C THR A 69 9.93 0.36 9.72
N LYS A 70 9.85 -0.97 9.49
CA LYS A 70 10.96 -1.73 8.89
C LYS A 70 11.26 -1.28 7.46
N LEU A 71 10.23 -1.01 6.65
CA LEU A 71 10.39 -0.52 5.28
C LEU A 71 11.02 0.86 5.24
N LYS A 72 10.65 1.77 6.15
CA LYS A 72 11.28 3.10 6.22
C LYS A 72 12.67 3.06 6.87
N ALA A 73 12.96 2.08 7.73
CA ALA A 73 14.29 1.88 8.29
C ALA A 73 15.33 1.45 7.24
N SER A 74 14.90 0.71 6.22
CA SER A 74 15.75 0.28 5.10
C SER A 74 15.91 1.39 4.06
N SER A 75 17.15 1.81 3.79
CA SER A 75 17.44 2.90 2.83
C SER A 75 17.01 2.61 1.39
N GLU A 76 16.91 1.34 1.02
CA GLU A 76 16.45 0.91 -0.31
C GLU A 76 14.93 1.02 -0.47
N THR A 77 14.18 0.87 0.63
CA THR A 77 12.71 0.87 0.62
C THR A 77 12.10 2.15 1.18
N LYS A 78 12.88 3.02 1.83
CA LYS A 78 12.40 4.30 2.40
C LYS A 78 11.80 5.26 1.37
N GLY A 79 12.24 5.16 0.11
CA GLY A 79 11.74 5.97 -1.00
C GLY A 79 10.43 5.49 -1.60
N ILE A 80 9.94 4.31 -1.19
CA ILE A 80 8.67 3.76 -1.66
C ILE A 80 7.51 4.53 -1.03
N SER A 81 6.48 4.80 -1.82
CA SER A 81 5.23 5.39 -1.34
C SER A 81 4.43 4.35 -0.56
N LEU A 82 4.17 4.64 0.72
CA LEU A 82 3.38 3.78 1.60
C LEU A 82 2.03 4.44 1.88
N ILE A 83 0.93 3.75 1.56
CA ILE A 83 -0.43 4.23 1.85
C ILE A 83 -1.12 3.26 2.80
N GLY A 84 -1.48 3.75 3.99
CA GLY A 84 -2.30 3.05 4.95
C GLY A 84 -3.77 3.41 4.78
N TYR A 85 -4.67 2.45 4.91
CA TYR A 85 -6.09 2.76 5.12
C TYR A 85 -6.63 2.12 6.41
N LEU A 86 -7.64 2.77 6.98
CA LEU A 86 -8.33 2.33 8.20
C LEU A 86 -9.84 2.21 7.96
N SER A 87 -10.45 1.15 8.52
CA SER A 87 -11.88 0.87 8.39
C SER A 87 -12.77 1.87 9.11
N HIS A 88 -12.34 2.38 10.26
CA HIS A 88 -13.01 3.43 11.02
C HIS A 88 -12.04 4.55 11.34
N ILE A 89 -12.51 5.80 11.49
CA ILE A 89 -11.68 6.97 11.81
C ILE A 89 -11.05 6.76 13.19
N GLN A 90 -9.86 6.19 13.19
CA GLN A 90 -9.03 5.94 14.35
C GLN A 90 -7.87 6.92 14.30
N VAL A 91 -8.05 8.06 14.97
CA VAL A 91 -7.07 9.16 14.99
C VAL A 91 -5.73 8.67 15.54
N GLU A 92 -5.77 7.87 16.59
CA GLU A 92 -4.58 7.30 17.22
C GLU A 92 -3.84 6.34 16.28
N LEU A 93 -4.56 5.47 15.57
CA LEU A 93 -3.99 4.52 14.64
C LEU A 93 -3.44 5.21 13.37
N LYS A 94 -4.09 6.31 12.96
CA LYS A 94 -3.56 7.21 11.93
C LYS A 94 -2.25 7.86 12.37
N GLN A 95 -2.19 8.37 13.60
CA GLN A 95 -0.99 8.99 14.14
C GLN A 95 0.16 7.98 14.23
N GLN A 96 -0.09 6.80 14.79
CA GLN A 96 0.89 5.71 14.82
C GLN A 96 1.39 5.31 13.43
N ALA A 97 0.52 5.24 12.43
CA ALA A 97 0.93 4.93 11.06
C ALA A 97 1.81 6.04 10.47
N GLN A 98 1.49 7.31 10.71
CA GLN A 98 2.32 8.44 10.29
C GLN A 98 3.68 8.44 11.00
N GLU A 99 3.70 8.18 12.31
CA GLU A 99 4.93 8.08 13.10
C GLU A 99 5.80 6.88 12.67
N ALA A 100 5.18 5.76 12.27
CA ALA A 100 5.88 4.64 11.66
C ALA A 100 6.52 5.01 10.30
N GLY A 101 6.10 6.12 9.70
CA GLY A 101 6.59 6.64 8.42
C GLY A 101 5.67 6.33 7.25
N CYS A 102 4.38 6.11 7.47
CA CYS A 102 3.42 5.99 6.37
C CYS A 102 3.19 7.34 5.68
N ASP A 103 3.38 7.41 4.36
CA ASP A 103 3.31 8.67 3.61
C ASP A 103 1.87 9.22 3.55
N MET A 104 0.87 8.34 3.47
CA MET A 104 -0.54 8.74 3.42
C MET A 104 -1.42 7.77 4.18
N VAL A 105 -2.33 8.31 4.99
CA VAL A 105 -3.28 7.51 5.77
C VAL A 105 -4.70 7.99 5.56
N LEU A 106 -5.57 7.12 5.04
CA LEU A 106 -6.93 7.45 4.61
C LEU A 106 -7.98 6.51 5.25
N ALA A 107 -9.21 6.99 5.38
CA ALA A 107 -10.33 6.09 5.68
C ALA A 107 -10.62 5.17 4.49
N ARG A 108 -11.10 3.94 4.72
CA ARG A 108 -11.42 2.96 3.67
C ARG A 108 -12.34 3.52 2.58
N SER A 109 -13.36 4.30 2.98
CA SER A 109 -14.28 4.96 2.05
C SER A 109 -13.57 6.00 1.18
N ALA A 110 -12.79 6.88 1.80
CA ALA A 110 -12.00 7.90 1.12
C ALA A 110 -10.96 7.26 0.18
N PHE A 111 -10.29 6.18 0.61
CA PHE A 111 -9.37 5.45 -0.25
C PHE A 111 -10.09 4.86 -1.46
N SER A 112 -11.24 4.20 -1.28
CA SER A 112 -12.02 3.66 -2.40
C SER A 112 -12.49 4.74 -3.39
N GLN A 113 -12.81 5.93 -2.93
CA GLN A 113 -13.18 7.05 -3.81
C GLN A 113 -11.96 7.62 -4.54
N ASN A 114 -10.80 7.67 -3.89
CA ASN A 114 -9.58 8.24 -4.45
C ASN A 114 -8.69 7.22 -5.18
N MET A 115 -8.95 5.92 -5.07
CA MET A 115 -8.22 4.82 -5.75
C MET A 115 -7.81 5.16 -7.20
N PRO A 116 -8.74 5.52 -8.10
CA PRO A 116 -8.39 5.77 -9.50
C PRO A 116 -7.44 6.95 -9.66
N GLN A 117 -7.57 8.00 -8.84
CA GLN A 117 -6.69 9.17 -8.87
C GLN A 117 -5.31 8.84 -8.31
N ILE A 118 -5.26 8.11 -7.18
CA ILE A 118 -4.01 7.65 -6.56
C ILE A 118 -3.24 6.79 -7.56
N PHE A 119 -3.88 5.80 -8.16
CA PHE A 119 -3.21 4.88 -9.09
C PHE A 119 -2.75 5.59 -10.36
N LYS A 120 -3.57 6.50 -10.90
CA LYS A 120 -3.19 7.32 -12.05
C LYS A 120 -1.97 8.20 -11.78
N ARG A 121 -1.83 8.73 -10.55
CA ARG A 121 -0.63 9.49 -10.14
C ARG A 121 0.62 8.60 -10.08
N HIS A 122 0.47 7.34 -9.70
CA HIS A 122 1.60 6.41 -9.56
C HIS A 122 1.88 5.59 -10.83
N SER A 123 1.02 5.62 -11.85
CA SER A 123 1.23 4.97 -13.15
C SER A 123 1.99 5.84 -14.17
N GLY A 124 2.09 7.15 -13.93
CA GLY A 124 2.71 8.13 -14.83
C GLY A 124 4.21 8.32 -14.62
#